data_AF-A0A5B6VYV4-F1
#
_entry.id   AF-A0A5B6VYV4-F1
#
_cell.length_a   1.000
_cell.length_b   1.000
_cell.length_c   1.000
_cell.angle_alpha   90.00
_cell.angle_beta   90.00
_cell.angle_gamma   90.00
#
_symmetry.space_group_name_H-M   'P 1'
#
loop_
_entity.id
_entity.type
_entity.pdbx_description
1 polymer ?
#
loop_
_entity_poly.entity_id
_entity_poly.type
_entity_poly.pdbx_seq_one_letter_code
_entity_poly.pdbx_strand_id
1 'polypeptide(L)'
;MIDLRSESDVPKTVFRTKYRHCEFLVMTFGLTNAPGIFMDLMNRIFRPYLNRFVVVFIDDIMIYSRDESEHAEHLRIVLQTLRNKQLYAKFSKCEFWLWKVGFLGHIVSAEGIKVHPSKISAVIN
;
A
#
# COMPACT_ATOMS: atom_id res chain seq x y z
N MET A 1 -8.61 -9.44 2.96
CA MET A 1 -7.98 -9.25 4.28
C MET A 1 -6.77 -10.16 4.34
N ILE A 2 -5.75 -9.82 5.15
CA ILE A 2 -4.54 -10.65 5.27
C ILE A 2 -4.69 -11.49 6.54
N ASP A 3 -4.55 -12.80 6.41
CA ASP A 3 -4.67 -13.73 7.52
C ASP A 3 -3.47 -13.64 8.47
N LEU A 4 -3.69 -14.00 9.73
CA LEU A 4 -2.58 -14.19 10.67
C LEU A 4 -1.69 -15.34 10.18
N ARG A 5 -0.38 -15.22 10.40
CA ARG A 5 0.60 -16.20 9.91
C ARG A 5 0.38 -17.63 10.44
N SER A 6 -0.19 -17.75 11.64
CA SER A 6 -0.44 -19.02 12.31
C SER A 6 -1.72 -18.94 13.15
N GLU A 7 -2.49 -20.03 13.19
CA GLU A 7 -3.64 -20.15 14.11
C GLU A 7 -3.21 -20.05 15.58
N SER A 8 -1.97 -20.45 15.91
CA SER A 8 -1.40 -20.30 17.26
C SER A 8 -1.14 -18.84 17.67
N ASP A 9 -1.17 -17.89 16.72
CA ASP A 9 -1.05 -16.46 17.00
C ASP A 9 -2.41 -15.79 17.25
N VAL A 10 -3.53 -16.43 16.92
CA VAL A 10 -4.89 -15.89 17.11
C VAL A 10 -5.16 -15.50 18.57
N PRO A 11 -4.87 -16.35 19.59
CA PRO A 11 -5.11 -16.00 20.99
C PRO A 11 -4.26 -14.81 21.48
N LYS A 12 -3.14 -14.49 20.81
CA LYS A 12 -2.29 -13.33 21.15
C LYS A 12 -2.94 -12.00 20.76
N THR A 13 -4.00 -12.05 19.96
CA THR A 13 -4.75 -10.87 19.51
C THR A 13 -6.03 -10.63 20.33
N VAL A 14 -6.20 -11.34 21.45
CA VAL A 14 -7.37 -11.17 22.32
C VAL A 14 -7.50 -9.71 22.77
N PHE A 15 -8.71 -9.17 22.67
CA PHE A 15 -9.07 -7.89 23.26
C PHE A 15 -10.40 -8.01 23.99
N ARG A 16 -10.56 -7.18 25.02
CA ARG A 16 -11.74 -7.19 25.88
C ARG A 16 -12.64 -6.00 25.56
N THR A 17 -13.87 -6.31 25.20
CA THR A 17 -14.98 -5.33 25.23
C THR A 17 -15.63 -5.35 26.61
N LYS A 18 -16.51 -4.38 26.91
CA LYS A 18 -17.24 -4.33 28.19
C LYS A 18 -17.94 -5.64 28.56
N TYR A 19 -18.38 -6.41 27.57
CA TYR A 19 -19.21 -7.60 27.77
C TYR A 19 -18.58 -8.92 27.30
N ARG A 20 -17.53 -8.91 26.46
CA ARG A 20 -16.95 -10.12 25.86
C ARG A 20 -15.46 -9.98 25.56
N HIS A 21 -14.79 -11.12 25.52
CA HIS A 21 -13.48 -11.24 24.88
C HIS A 21 -13.68 -11.57 23.40
N CYS A 22 -12.88 -10.94 22.56
CA CYS A 22 -12.89 -11.13 21.12
C CYS A 22 -11.45 -11.33 20.65
N GLU A 23 -11.28 -12.06 19.56
CA GLU A 23 -9.98 -12.32 18.94
C GLU A 23 -10.04 -11.87 17.49
N PHE A 24 -8.90 -11.49 16.94
CA PHE A 24 -8.80 -11.18 15.53
C PHE A 24 -8.34 -12.41 14.75
N LEU A 25 -9.06 -12.74 13.68
CA LEU A 25 -8.69 -13.82 12.75
C LEU A 25 -7.79 -13.34 11.60
N VAL A 26 -7.79 -12.03 11.39
CA VAL A 26 -7.02 -11.34 10.35
C VAL A 26 -6.04 -10.40 11.01
N MET A 27 -4.96 -10.08 10.30
CA MET A 27 -3.97 -9.13 10.76
C MET A 27 -4.61 -7.74 10.95
N THR A 28 -4.52 -7.21 12.18
CA THR A 28 -5.07 -5.90 12.53
C THR A 28 -4.04 -4.80 12.56
N PHE A 29 -4.53 -3.56 12.46
CA PHE A 29 -3.75 -2.38 12.75
C PHE A 29 -3.30 -2.36 14.22
N GLY A 30 -2.07 -1.93 14.46
CA GLY A 30 -1.47 -1.86 15.81
C GLY A 30 -0.53 -3.02 16.15
N LEU A 31 -0.51 -4.09 15.35
CA LEU A 31 0.51 -5.13 15.48
C LEU A 31 1.85 -4.63 14.93
N THR A 32 2.92 -4.70 15.74
CA THR A 32 4.27 -4.20 15.39
C THR A 32 4.79 -4.77 14.07
N ASN A 33 4.49 -6.04 13.79
CA ASN A 33 4.98 -6.73 12.60
C ASN A 33 4.07 -6.57 11.37
N ALA A 34 2.87 -5.97 11.52
CA ALA A 34 1.90 -5.90 10.44
C ALA A 34 2.42 -5.15 9.20
N PRO A 35 3.12 -3.99 9.32
CA PRO A 35 3.69 -3.31 8.16
C PRO A 35 4.72 -4.16 7.41
N GLY A 36 5.59 -4.88 8.15
CA GLY A 36 6.61 -5.75 7.55
C GLY A 36 6.01 -6.94 6.81
N ILE A 37 4.97 -7.57 7.38
CA ILE A 37 4.24 -8.68 6.76
C ILE A 37 3.49 -8.20 5.51
N PHE A 38 2.83 -7.04 5.59
CA PHE A 38 2.13 -6.45 4.44
C PHE A 38 3.12 -6.14 3.31
N MET A 39 4.27 -5.54 3.64
CA MET A 39 5.30 -5.23 2.68
C MET A 39 5.89 -6.47 2.01
N ASP A 40 6.15 -7.56 2.75
CA ASP A 40 6.57 -8.84 2.16
C ASP A 40 5.52 -9.40 1.17
N LEU A 41 4.25 -9.39 1.56
CA LEU A 41 3.16 -9.82 0.69
C LEU A 41 3.09 -9.00 -0.60
N MET A 42 3.13 -7.68 -0.48
CA MET A 42 3.09 -6.76 -1.63
C MET A 42 4.30 -6.96 -2.55
N ASN A 43 5.50 -7.11 -1.96
CA ASN A 43 6.71 -7.39 -2.72
C ASN A 43 6.62 -8.72 -3.49
N ARG A 44 6.04 -9.76 -2.89
CA ARG A 44 5.85 -11.06 -3.54
C ARG A 44 4.81 -11.02 -4.66
N ILE A 45 3.69 -10.32 -4.45
CA ILE A 45 2.62 -10.18 -5.44
C ILE A 45 3.09 -9.36 -6.65
N PHE A 46 3.75 -8.23 -6.40
CA PHE A 46 4.18 -7.30 -7.44
C PHE A 46 5.59 -7.56 -7.97
N ARG A 47 6.30 -8.60 -7.46
CA ARG A 47 7.68 -8.95 -7.85
C ARG A 47 7.97 -8.85 -9.36
N PRO A 48 7.09 -9.30 -10.27
CA PRO A 48 7.35 -9.21 -11.72
C PRO A 48 7.36 -7.77 -12.28
N TYR A 49 6.82 -6.82 -11.53
CA TYR A 49 6.51 -5.44 -11.95
C TYR A 49 7.30 -4.39 -11.14
N LEU A 50 7.85 -4.78 -9.99
CA LEU A 50 8.68 -3.92 -9.14
C LEU A 50 9.87 -3.36 -9.92
N ASN A 51 10.17 -2.08 -9.70
CA ASN A 51 11.25 -1.33 -10.36
C ASN A 51 11.16 -1.28 -11.89
N ARG A 52 10.05 -1.76 -12.48
CA ARG A 52 9.76 -1.64 -13.92
C ARG A 52 8.72 -0.55 -14.15
N PHE A 53 7.57 -0.70 -13.50
CA PHE A 53 6.47 0.28 -13.56
C PHE A 53 5.67 0.37 -12.26
N VAL A 54 6.07 -0.37 -11.22
CA VAL A 54 5.42 -0.37 -9.90
C VAL A 54 6.47 -0.09 -8.83
N VAL A 55 6.13 0.80 -7.90
CA VAL A 55 6.78 0.96 -6.60
C VAL A 55 5.75 0.69 -5.51
N VAL A 56 6.08 -0.12 -4.51
CA VAL A 56 5.20 -0.40 -3.37
C VAL A 56 5.86 0.07 -2.08
N PHE A 57 5.06 0.64 -1.18
CA PHE A 57 5.51 0.97 0.17
C PHE A 57 4.36 0.79 1.15
N ILE A 58 4.48 -0.19 2.04
CA ILE A 58 3.41 -0.61 2.97
C ILE A 58 2.09 -0.74 2.19
N ASP A 59 1.13 0.17 2.39
CA ASP A 59 -0.20 0.19 1.79
C ASP A 59 -0.31 0.99 0.48
N ASP A 60 0.71 1.77 0.12
CA ASP A 60 0.72 2.62 -1.07
C ASP A 60 1.37 1.92 -2.28
N ILE A 61 0.73 2.06 -3.45
CA ILE A 61 1.22 1.55 -4.73
C ILE A 61 1.33 2.72 -5.71
N MET A 62 2.54 3.00 -6.18
CA MET A 62 2.78 3.96 -7.26
C MET A 62 2.95 3.21 -8.58
N ILE A 63 2.24 3.67 -9.61
CA ILE A 63 2.31 3.14 -10.97
C ILE A 63 2.85 4.26 -11.86
N TYR A 64 3.89 3.97 -12.63
CA TYR A 64 4.50 4.95 -13.54
C TYR A 64 4.68 4.36 -14.93
N SER A 65 4.53 5.19 -15.95
CA SER A 65 4.60 4.81 -17.37
C SER A 65 5.12 5.98 -18.20
N ARG A 66 5.51 5.72 -19.45
CA ARG A 66 6.03 6.76 -20.37
C ARG A 66 4.93 7.58 -21.03
N ASP A 67 3.80 6.94 -21.33
CA ASP A 67 2.66 7.54 -21.99
C ASP A 67 1.33 6.99 -21.43
N GLU A 68 0.22 7.61 -21.83
CA GLU A 68 -1.12 7.27 -21.35
C GLU A 68 -1.57 5.85 -21.75
N SER A 69 -1.16 5.38 -22.93
CA SER A 69 -1.53 4.04 -23.41
C SER A 69 -0.82 2.97 -22.59
N GLU A 70 0.49 3.13 -22.35
CA GLU A 70 1.26 2.27 -21.46
C GLU A 70 0.73 2.36 -20.01
N HIS A 71 0.29 3.53 -19.57
CA HIS A 71 -0.32 3.71 -18.25
C HIS A 71 -1.66 2.98 -18.09
N ALA A 72 -2.51 3.00 -19.12
CA ALA A 72 -3.75 2.23 -19.11
C ALA A 72 -3.50 0.74 -18.90
N GLU A 73 -2.50 0.19 -19.60
CA GLU A 73 -2.16 -1.24 -19.51
C GLU A 73 -1.51 -1.59 -18.17
N HIS A 74 -0.57 -0.78 -17.67
CA HIS A 74 0.02 -0.97 -16.35
C HIS A 74 -1.04 -0.91 -15.24
N LEU A 75 -1.97 0.05 -15.32
CA LEU A 75 -3.07 0.18 -14.38
C LEU A 75 -3.97 -1.07 -14.42
N ARG A 76 -4.30 -1.56 -15.61
CA ARG A 76 -5.08 -2.79 -15.80
C ARG A 76 -4.41 -3.99 -15.15
N ILE A 77 -3.10 -4.16 -15.35
CA ILE A 77 -2.31 -5.25 -14.75
C ILE A 77 -2.34 -5.17 -13.22
N VAL A 78 -2.10 -3.99 -12.65
CA VAL A 78 -2.07 -3.81 -11.19
C VAL A 78 -3.44 -4.05 -10.57
N LEU A 79 -4.50 -3.45 -11.11
CA LEU A 79 -5.86 -3.64 -10.61
C LEU A 79 -6.32 -5.11 -10.74
N GLN A 80 -5.98 -5.78 -11.84
CA GLN A 80 -6.29 -7.21 -12.01
C GLN A 80 -5.50 -8.07 -11.02
N THR A 81 -4.24 -7.74 -10.76
CA THR A 81 -3.41 -8.44 -9.76
C THR A 81 -4.00 -8.31 -8.37
N LEU A 82 -4.40 -7.09 -7.97
CA LEU A 82 -5.10 -6.85 -6.70
C LEU A 82 -6.40 -7.67 -6.60
N ARG A 83 -7.22 -7.65 -7.64
CA ARG A 83 -8.48 -8.41 -7.70
C ARG A 83 -8.24 -9.92 -7.55
N ASN A 84 -7.26 -10.48 -8.26
CA ASN A 84 -6.92 -11.90 -8.18
C ASN A 84 -6.41 -12.32 -6.79
N LYS A 85 -5.81 -11.39 -6.05
CA LYS A 85 -5.32 -11.59 -4.68
C LYS A 85 -6.32 -11.16 -3.61
N GLN A 86 -7.54 -10.77 -3.99
CA GLN A 86 -8.59 -10.26 -3.08
C GLN A 86 -8.09 -9.11 -2.20
N LEU A 87 -7.23 -8.27 -2.76
CA LEU A 87 -6.78 -7.01 -2.20
C LEU A 87 -7.57 -5.88 -2.85
N TYR A 88 -7.98 -4.89 -2.05
CA TYR A 88 -8.87 -3.83 -2.49
C TYR A 88 -8.25 -2.47 -2.19
N ALA A 89 -8.14 -1.64 -3.23
CA ALA A 89 -7.77 -0.25 -3.07
C ALA A 89 -9.02 0.58 -2.70
N LYS A 90 -8.85 1.54 -1.80
CA LYS A 90 -9.93 2.49 -1.46
C LYS A 90 -9.97 3.58 -2.52
N PHE A 91 -10.95 3.54 -3.42
CA PHE A 91 -11.06 4.49 -4.55
C PHE A 91 -10.96 5.95 -4.13
N SER A 92 -11.56 6.35 -3.00
CA SER A 92 -11.51 7.73 -2.49
C SER A 92 -10.11 8.21 -2.05
N LYS A 93 -9.12 7.32 -2.01
CA LYS A 93 -7.72 7.62 -1.70
C LYS A 93 -6.80 7.41 -2.91
N CYS A 94 -7.34 6.96 -4.04
CA CYS A 94 -6.57 6.71 -5.25
C CYS A 94 -6.57 7.96 -6.12
N GLU A 95 -5.41 8.28 -6.66
CA GLU A 95 -5.22 9.34 -7.64
C GLU A 95 -4.79 8.69 -8.96
N PHE A 96 -5.44 9.07 -10.07
CA PHE A 96 -5.20 8.48 -11.39
C PHE A 96 -4.90 9.58 -12.41
N TRP A 97 -4.14 9.21 -13.46
CA TRP A 97 -3.86 10.09 -14.61
C TRP A 97 -3.20 11.42 -14.25
N LEU A 98 -2.30 11.41 -13.26
CA LEU A 98 -1.58 12.60 -12.83
C LEU A 98 -0.16 12.65 -13.42
N TRP A 99 0.21 13.83 -13.93
CA TRP A 99 1.58 14.14 -14.34
C TRP A 99 2.53 14.36 -13.14
N LYS A 100 1.94 14.67 -11.98
CA LYS A 100 2.64 14.88 -10.70
C LYS A 100 1.82 14.24 -9.60
N VAL A 101 2.44 13.36 -8.81
CA VAL A 101 1.76 12.63 -7.74
C VAL A 101 2.50 12.80 -6.42
N GLY A 102 1.74 12.98 -5.34
CA GLY A 102 2.29 12.93 -3.99
C GLY A 102 2.53 11.47 -3.59
N PHE A 103 3.76 11.11 -3.25
CA PHE A 103 4.10 9.76 -2.78
C PHE A 103 5.09 9.85 -1.62
N LEU A 104 4.72 9.30 -0.45
CA LEU A 104 5.54 9.28 0.77
C LEU A 104 6.07 10.65 1.25
N GLY A 105 5.34 11.73 0.94
CA GLY A 105 5.75 13.10 1.26
C GLY A 105 6.77 13.70 0.27
N HIS A 106 6.92 13.07 -0.89
CA HIS A 106 7.60 13.63 -2.05
C HIS A 106 6.59 13.88 -3.17
N ILE A 107 6.92 14.80 -4.07
CA ILE A 107 6.23 15.00 -5.34
C ILE A 107 7.06 14.30 -6.41
N VAL A 108 6.48 13.28 -7.03
CA VAL A 108 7.09 12.55 -8.13
C VAL A 108 6.54 13.10 -9.44
N SER A 109 7.42 13.43 -10.38
CA SER A 109 7.09 14.02 -11.68
C SER A 109 8.08 13.56 -12.75
N ALA A 110 7.78 13.85 -14.02
CA ALA A 110 8.72 13.63 -15.12
C ALA A 110 10.05 14.39 -14.94
N GLU A 111 10.03 15.53 -14.22
CA GLU A 111 11.23 16.31 -13.90
C GLU A 111 12.07 15.73 -12.74
N GLY A 112 11.63 14.62 -12.15
CA GLY A 112 12.27 13.97 -11.01
C GLY A 112 11.47 14.10 -9.70
N ILE A 113 12.15 13.80 -8.59
CA ILE A 113 11.58 13.75 -7.23
C ILE A 113 11.86 15.06 -6.50
N LYS A 114 10.81 15.72 -6.02
CA LYS A 114 10.90 16.92 -5.18
C LYS A 114 10.33 16.63 -3.81
N VAL A 115 10.81 17.28 -2.75
CA VAL A 115 10.18 17.15 -1.42
C VAL A 115 8.86 17.91 -1.42
N HIS A 116 7.81 17.34 -0.83
CA HIS A 116 6.53 18.02 -0.74
C HIS A 116 6.66 19.29 0.14
N PRO A 117 6.16 20.47 -0.30
CA PRO A 117 6.31 21.72 0.43
C PRO A 117 5.85 21.64 1.89
N SER A 118 4.78 20.90 2.18
CA SER A 118 4.27 20.73 3.55
C SER A 118 5.23 20.00 4.50
N LYS A 119 6.11 19.12 4.00
CA LYS A 119 7.16 18.49 4.83
C LYS A 119 8.28 19.48 5.16
N ILE A 120 8.59 20.41 4.25
CA ILE A 120 9.58 21.47 4.47
C ILE A 120 9.06 22.43 5.56
N SER A 121 7.78 22.82 5.49
CA SER A 121 7.15 23.69 6.48
C SER A 121 7.17 23.12 7.91
N ALA A 122 7.13 21.79 8.06
CA ALA A 122 7.12 21.12 9.35
C ALA A 122 8.50 21.06 10.04
N VAL A 123 9.59 21.35 9.33
CA VAL A 123 10.99 21.31 9.85
C VAL A 123 11.53 22.72 10.12
N ILE A 124 10.92 23.76 9.54
CA ILE A 124 11.36 25.16 9.67
C ILE A 124 10.71 25.85 10.90
N ASN A 125 9.70 25.23 11.54
CA ASN A 125 9.10 25.69 12.80
C ASN A 125 9.65 24.95 14.01
#